data_AF-A0A068NRI7-F1
#
_entry.id   AF-A0A068NRI7-F1
#
_cell.length_a   1.000
_cell.length_b   1.000
_cell.length_c   1.000
_cell.angle_alpha   90.00
_cell.angle_beta   90.00
_cell.angle_gamma   90.00
#
_symmetry.space_group_name_H-M   'P 1'
#
loop_
_entity.id
_entity.type
_entity.pdbx_description
1 polymer ?
#
loop_
_entity_poly.entity_id
_entity_poly.type
_entity_poly.pdbx_seq_one_letter_code
_entity_poly.pdbx_strand_id
1 'polypeptide(L)'
;MRRRLILIVLISTLSAVGLAQQPGGSALDTASSWLRTQWQRVQNEGRPAAERVVRQFPERFKNMRSQIARISKLASDFSDDHHLTEKKELLVELWRVRGSVNLLALLSPDMLHQLTGMDTKTLTTLQSQLDGIRAKLSKG
;
A
#
# COMPACT_ATOMS: atom_id res chain seq x y z
N MET A 1 -11.94 -22.42 12.14
CA MET A 1 -12.13 -21.06 11.58
C MET A 1 -10.80 -20.42 11.15
N ARG A 2 -10.10 -20.94 10.12
CA ARG A 2 -8.73 -20.48 9.75
C ARG A 2 -8.48 -20.28 8.24
N ARG A 3 -9.52 -20.14 7.40
CA ARG A 3 -9.37 -20.10 5.93
C ARG A 3 -9.82 -18.81 5.23
N ARG A 4 -10.24 -17.76 5.94
CA ARG A 4 -10.82 -16.55 5.33
C ARG A 4 -9.88 -15.35 5.15
N LEU A 5 -8.62 -15.44 5.59
CA LEU A 5 -7.68 -14.30 5.55
C LEU A 5 -6.76 -14.26 4.32
N ILE A 6 -6.77 -15.29 3.46
CA ILE A 6 -5.87 -15.38 2.29
C ILE A 6 -6.48 -14.68 1.04
N LEU A 7 -7.76 -14.33 1.05
CA LEU A 7 -8.46 -13.89 -0.16
C LEU A 7 -8.31 -12.40 -0.52
N ILE A 8 -7.78 -11.56 0.37
CA ILE A 8 -7.70 -10.10 0.12
C ILE A 8 -6.42 -9.70 -0.62
N VAL A 9 -5.37 -10.54 -0.60
CA VAL A 9 -4.08 -10.23 -1.27
C VAL A 9 -4.03 -10.76 -2.72
N LEU A 10 -5.00 -11.60 -3.12
CA LEU A 10 -5.02 -12.31 -4.41
C LEU A 10 -5.96 -11.72 -5.48
N ILE A 11 -6.47 -10.51 -5.29
CA ILE A 11 -7.36 -9.84 -6.26
C ILE A 11 -6.56 -9.09 -7.36
N SER A 12 -5.22 -9.12 -7.31
CA SER A 12 -4.39 -8.36 -8.26
C SER A 12 -4.03 -9.10 -9.57
N THR A 13 -4.42 -10.36 -9.77
CA THR A 13 -3.99 -11.14 -10.97
C THR A 13 -5.10 -11.68 -11.86
N LEU A 14 -6.39 -11.55 -11.51
CA LEU A 14 -7.48 -12.23 -12.23
C LEU A 14 -8.51 -11.34 -12.91
N SER A 15 -8.28 -10.03 -13.06
CA SER A 15 -9.26 -9.14 -13.69
C SER A 15 -8.80 -8.45 -14.99
N ALA A 16 -7.61 -8.77 -15.49
CA ALA A 16 -7.15 -8.33 -16.81
C ALA A 16 -7.97 -8.95 -17.97
N VAL A 17 -8.78 -9.97 -17.71
CA VAL A 17 -9.60 -10.67 -18.73
C VAL A 17 -10.95 -9.97 -19.00
N GLY A 18 -11.36 -8.99 -18.19
CA GLY A 18 -12.67 -8.33 -18.33
C GLY A 18 -12.71 -7.04 -19.16
N LEU A 19 -11.56 -6.51 -19.60
CA LEU A 19 -11.45 -5.19 -20.24
C LEU A 19 -11.74 -5.18 -21.76
N ALA A 20 -12.02 -6.34 -22.37
CA ALA A 20 -12.12 -6.44 -23.83
C ALA A 20 -13.54 -6.26 -24.42
N GLN A 21 -14.60 -6.14 -23.62
CA GLN A 21 -15.98 -6.13 -24.15
C GLN A 21 -16.91 -5.18 -23.40
N GLN A 22 -16.88 -3.87 -23.72
CA GLN A 22 -18.05 -3.01 -23.59
C GLN A 22 -18.14 -2.01 -24.76
N PRO A 23 -19.28 -1.89 -25.45
CA PRO A 23 -19.41 -1.00 -26.59
C PRO A 23 -19.72 0.43 -26.14
N GLY A 24 -18.95 1.41 -26.63
CA GLY A 24 -19.39 2.81 -26.71
C GLY A 24 -18.75 3.85 -25.76
N GLY A 25 -17.84 3.47 -24.85
CA GLY A 25 -17.07 4.41 -24.03
C GLY A 25 -15.58 4.38 -24.39
N SER A 26 -14.85 5.48 -24.17
CA SER A 26 -13.38 5.43 -24.29
C SER A 26 -12.86 4.36 -23.32
N ALA A 27 -11.98 3.47 -23.78
CA ALA A 27 -11.48 2.35 -22.97
C ALA A 27 -10.88 2.81 -21.62
N LEU A 28 -10.37 4.05 -21.58
CA LEU A 28 -9.82 4.70 -20.38
C LEU A 28 -10.90 5.11 -19.38
N ASP A 29 -12.07 5.59 -19.84
CA ASP A 29 -13.19 5.96 -18.96
C ASP A 29 -13.83 4.71 -18.33
N THR A 30 -13.95 3.63 -19.11
CA THR A 30 -14.42 2.33 -18.63
C THR A 30 -13.43 1.71 -17.64
N ALA A 31 -12.13 1.75 -17.94
CA ALA A 31 -11.10 1.29 -17.00
C ALA A 31 -11.12 2.12 -15.69
N SER A 32 -11.26 3.44 -15.79
CA SER A 32 -11.28 4.34 -14.64
C SER A 32 -12.53 4.16 -13.76
N SER A 33 -13.70 3.93 -14.36
CA SER A 33 -14.95 3.68 -13.61
C SER A 33 -14.95 2.29 -12.96
N TRP A 34 -14.40 1.27 -13.62
CA TRP A 34 -14.20 -0.05 -13.06
C TRP A 34 -13.21 -0.03 -11.89
N LEU A 35 -12.07 0.64 -12.05
CA LEU A 35 -11.07 0.82 -10.99
C LEU A 35 -11.66 1.55 -9.78
N ARG A 36 -12.45 2.62 -10.00
CA ARG A 36 -13.18 3.31 -8.93
C ARG A 36 -14.13 2.37 -8.19
N THR A 37 -14.89 1.55 -8.92
CA THR A 37 -15.82 0.58 -8.32
C THR A 37 -15.09 -0.47 -7.48
N GLN A 38 -13.99 -1.04 -8.00
CA GLN A 38 -13.17 -2.00 -7.23
C GLN A 38 -12.55 -1.35 -6.00
N TRP A 39 -12.04 -0.13 -6.14
CA TRP A 39 -11.47 0.62 -5.03
C TRP A 39 -12.50 0.92 -3.94
N GLN A 40 -13.71 1.31 -4.35
CA GLN A 40 -14.81 1.58 -3.42
C GLN A 40 -15.26 0.31 -2.69
N ARG A 41 -15.25 -0.84 -3.37
CA ARG A 41 -15.48 -2.14 -2.75
C ARG A 41 -14.40 -2.50 -1.72
N VAL A 42 -13.13 -2.31 -2.08
CA VAL A 42 -11.99 -2.51 -1.18
C VAL A 42 -12.07 -1.59 0.03
N GLN A 43 -12.51 -0.34 -0.14
CA GLN A 43 -12.75 0.55 0.99
C GLN A 43 -13.90 0.08 1.87
N ASN A 44 -15.06 -0.27 1.30
CA ASN A 44 -16.23 -0.67 2.08
C ASN A 44 -15.99 -1.97 2.86
N GLU A 45 -15.31 -2.93 2.26
CA GLU A 45 -15.02 -4.23 2.90
C GLU A 45 -13.76 -4.16 3.79
N GLY A 46 -12.76 -3.37 3.39
CA GLY A 46 -11.45 -3.30 4.03
C GLY A 46 -11.33 -2.28 5.17
N ARG A 47 -12.12 -1.20 5.15
CA ARG A 47 -12.06 -0.13 6.15
C ARG A 47 -12.35 -0.63 7.58
N PRO A 48 -13.38 -1.45 7.86
CA PRO A 48 -13.61 -1.97 9.22
C PRO A 48 -12.49 -2.89 9.72
N ALA A 49 -11.77 -3.55 8.81
CA ALA A 49 -10.58 -4.33 9.16
C ALA A 49 -9.38 -3.42 9.43
N ALA A 50 -9.16 -2.41 8.60
CA ALA A 50 -8.09 -1.43 8.77
C ALA A 50 -8.24 -0.66 10.10
N GLU A 51 -9.44 -0.18 10.41
CA GLU A 51 -9.72 0.49 11.68
C GLU A 51 -9.38 -0.38 12.89
N ARG A 52 -9.82 -1.65 12.88
CA ARG A 52 -9.53 -2.60 13.97
C ARG A 52 -8.03 -2.81 14.14
N VAL A 53 -7.31 -3.02 13.04
CA VAL A 53 -5.86 -3.24 13.07
C VAL A 53 -5.13 -2.01 13.60
N VAL A 54 -5.51 -0.81 13.16
CA VAL A 54 -4.87 0.44 13.58
C VAL A 54 -5.13 0.70 15.06
N ARG A 55 -6.36 0.45 15.55
CA ARG A 55 -6.70 0.57 16.98
C ARG A 55 -6.00 -0.47 17.86
N GLN A 56 -5.83 -1.69 17.37
CA GLN A 56 -5.15 -2.75 18.12
C GLN A 56 -3.63 -2.54 18.20
N PHE A 57 -3.03 -1.93 17.17
CA PHE A 57 -1.58 -1.79 17.06
C PHE A 57 -1.15 -0.36 16.71
N PRO A 58 -1.51 0.66 17.51
CA PRO A 58 -1.26 2.07 17.17
C PRO A 58 0.23 2.39 17.06
N GLU A 59 1.07 1.74 17.89
CA GLU A 59 2.53 1.92 17.88
C GLU A 59 3.17 1.53 16.54
N ARG A 60 2.56 0.60 15.79
CA ARG A 60 3.03 0.21 14.47
C ARG A 60 2.94 1.37 13.46
N PHE A 61 2.02 2.31 13.68
CA PHE A 61 1.74 3.41 12.75
C PHE A 61 2.37 4.73 13.20
N LYS A 62 2.57 4.95 14.51
CA LYS A 62 3.23 6.16 15.05
C LYS A 62 4.65 6.34 14.50
N ASN A 63 5.43 5.26 14.42
CA ASN A 63 6.83 5.29 13.98
C ASN A 63 7.02 5.06 12.48
N MET A 64 5.96 5.22 11.68
CA MET A 64 6.03 4.88 10.26
C MET A 64 6.85 5.88 9.44
N ARG A 65 6.78 7.17 9.78
CA ARG A 65 7.62 8.20 9.12
C ARG A 65 9.12 7.92 9.30
N SER A 66 9.53 7.56 10.52
CA SER A 66 10.93 7.24 10.81
C SER A 66 11.37 5.92 10.16
N GLN A 67 10.49 4.90 10.12
CA GLN A 67 10.76 3.66 9.38
C GLN A 67 10.96 3.92 7.88
N ILE A 68 10.10 4.71 7.25
CA ILE A 68 10.23 5.06 5.81
C ILE A 68 11.53 5.84 5.56
N ALA A 69 11.87 6.79 6.42
CA ALA A 69 13.13 7.53 6.31
C ALA A 69 14.36 6.61 6.43
N ARG A 70 14.34 5.66 7.38
CA ARG A 70 15.41 4.67 7.55
C ARG A 70 15.55 3.78 6.33
N ILE A 71 14.45 3.23 5.81
CA ILE A 71 14.44 2.40 4.60
C ILE A 71 14.95 3.21 3.40
N SER A 72 14.55 4.49 3.28
CA SER A 72 15.02 5.36 2.20
C SER A 72 16.52 5.61 2.24
N LYS A 73 17.08 5.77 3.45
CA LYS A 73 18.52 5.92 3.64
C LYS A 73 19.24 4.64 3.25
N LEU A 74 18.83 3.50 3.82
CA LEU A 74 19.39 2.19 3.49
C LEU A 74 19.34 1.95 1.97
N ALA A 75 18.19 2.15 1.34
CA ALA A 75 18.04 1.97 -0.11
C ALA A 75 18.89 2.91 -0.97
N SER A 76 19.37 4.04 -0.42
CA SER A 76 20.29 4.94 -1.11
C SER A 76 21.75 4.56 -0.87
N ASP A 77 22.04 3.91 0.25
CA ASP A 77 23.36 3.39 0.62
C ASP A 77 23.65 2.02 -0.05
N PHE A 78 22.61 1.32 -0.50
CA PHE A 78 22.72 0.09 -1.31
C PHE A 78 23.39 0.39 -2.67
N SER A 79 24.67 0.04 -2.78
CA SER A 79 25.40 -0.10 -4.05
C SER A 79 25.32 -1.54 -4.56
N ASP A 80 25.67 -1.77 -5.82
CA ASP A 80 25.59 -3.06 -6.51
C ASP A 80 26.37 -4.20 -5.81
N ASP A 81 27.31 -3.86 -4.90
CA ASP A 81 28.15 -4.82 -4.15
C ASP A 81 27.53 -5.34 -2.84
N HIS A 82 26.33 -4.91 -2.44
CA HIS A 82 25.68 -5.45 -1.22
C HIS A 82 25.17 -6.88 -1.40
N HIS A 83 25.30 -7.70 -0.35
CA HIS A 83 24.88 -9.09 -0.37
C HIS A 83 23.37 -9.22 -0.64
N LEU A 84 23.02 -10.19 -1.51
CA LEU A 84 21.64 -10.50 -1.91
C LEU A 84 20.68 -10.70 -0.71
N THR A 85 21.20 -11.16 0.44
CA THR A 85 20.44 -11.36 1.68
C THR A 85 19.95 -10.03 2.26
N GLU A 86 20.81 -9.03 2.39
CA GLU A 86 20.44 -7.72 2.95
C GLU A 86 19.44 -7.00 2.04
N LYS A 87 19.60 -7.14 0.72
CA LYS A 87 18.64 -6.60 -0.27
C LYS A 87 17.26 -7.23 -0.10
N LYS A 88 17.18 -8.55 0.15
CA LYS A 88 15.92 -9.25 0.43
C LYS A 88 15.28 -8.79 1.73
N GLU A 89 16.06 -8.63 2.80
CA GLU A 89 15.56 -8.12 4.08
C GLU A 89 14.97 -6.72 3.94
N LEU A 90 15.67 -5.83 3.22
CA LEU A 90 15.18 -4.48 2.95
C LEU A 90 13.88 -4.49 2.12
N LEU A 91 13.77 -5.37 1.13
CA LEU A 91 12.54 -5.54 0.33
C LEU A 91 11.37 -6.06 1.18
N VAL A 92 11.62 -6.98 2.11
CA VAL A 92 10.61 -7.48 3.06
C VAL A 92 10.16 -6.35 3.99
N GLU A 93 11.09 -5.55 4.52
CA GLU A 93 10.77 -4.40 5.36
C GLU A 93 9.94 -3.36 4.58
N LEU A 94 10.33 -3.06 3.34
CA LEU A 94 9.60 -2.17 2.44
C LEU A 94 8.17 -2.68 2.19
N TRP A 95 8.00 -3.98 1.92
CA TRP A 95 6.69 -4.58 1.70
C TRP A 95 5.80 -4.48 2.95
N ARG A 96 6.38 -4.73 4.13
CA ARG A 96 5.67 -4.61 5.42
C ARG A 96 5.18 -3.18 5.67
N VAL A 97 6.04 -2.19 5.43
CA VAL A 97 5.70 -0.77 5.63
C VAL A 97 4.68 -0.30 4.59
N ARG A 98 4.81 -0.73 3.33
CA ARG A 98 3.80 -0.46 2.29
C ARG A 98 2.43 -1.04 2.65
N GLY A 99 2.38 -2.25 3.20
CA GLY A 99 1.14 -2.84 3.72
C GLY A 99 0.50 -1.98 4.81
N SER A 100 1.29 -1.43 5.73
CA SER A 100 0.81 -0.51 6.77
C SER A 100 0.29 0.82 6.20
N VAL A 101 0.99 1.43 5.24
CA VAL A 101 0.53 2.65 4.56
C VAL A 101 -0.75 2.41 3.76
N ASN A 102 -0.88 1.26 3.10
CA ASN A 102 -2.09 0.88 2.38
C ASN A 102 -3.28 0.70 3.32
N LEU A 103 -3.08 0.14 4.52
CA LEU A 103 -4.13 0.05 5.54
C LEU A 103 -4.61 1.44 5.98
N LEU A 104 -3.68 2.38 6.18
CA LEU A 104 -4.05 3.77 6.50
C LEU A 104 -4.83 4.45 5.37
N ALA A 105 -4.52 4.12 4.10
CA ALA A 105 -5.24 4.66 2.95
C ALA A 105 -6.69 4.17 2.82
N LEU A 106 -7.09 3.15 3.58
CA LEU A 106 -8.48 2.70 3.66
C LEU A 106 -9.31 3.49 4.68
N LEU A 107 -8.66 4.22 5.59
CA LEU A 107 -9.33 5.03 6.60
C LEU A 107 -9.91 6.30 5.99
N SER A 108 -11.00 6.81 6.57
CA SER A 108 -11.46 8.16 6.26
C SER A 108 -10.46 9.21 6.77
N PRO A 109 -10.43 10.42 6.19
CA PRO A 109 -9.52 11.49 6.63
C PRO A 109 -9.61 11.77 8.15
N ASP A 110 -10.84 11.87 8.68
CA ASP A 110 -11.07 12.13 10.10
C ASP A 110 -10.48 11.03 10.99
N MET A 111 -10.64 9.78 10.56
CA MET A 111 -10.21 8.62 11.33
C MET A 111 -8.70 8.38 11.23
N LEU A 112 -8.11 8.69 10.08
CA LEU A 112 -6.66 8.76 9.92
C LEU A 112 -6.07 9.77 10.90
N HIS A 113 -6.63 10.97 10.97
CA HIS A 113 -6.18 12.01 11.89
C HIS A 113 -6.40 11.61 13.34
N GLN A 114 -7.58 11.10 13.69
CA GLN A 114 -7.90 10.67 15.05
C GLN A 114 -7.00 9.53 15.55
N LEU A 115 -6.71 8.54 14.71
CA LEU A 115 -5.97 7.34 15.12
C LEU A 115 -4.45 7.49 15.03
N THR A 116 -3.95 8.38 14.16
CA THR A 116 -2.52 8.48 13.88
C THR A 116 -1.95 9.90 13.96
N GLY A 117 -2.81 10.92 14.07
CA GLY A 117 -2.43 12.33 13.96
C GLY A 117 -2.04 12.77 12.55
N MET A 118 -2.08 11.88 11.55
CA MET A 118 -1.70 12.20 10.17
C MET A 118 -2.87 12.76 9.37
N ASP A 119 -2.56 13.67 8.45
CA ASP A 119 -3.47 14.11 7.39
C ASP A 119 -3.28 13.27 6.11
N THR A 120 -4.23 13.40 5.19
CA THR A 120 -4.17 12.72 3.88
C THR A 120 -2.96 13.15 3.07
N LYS A 121 -2.51 14.40 3.18
CA LYS A 121 -1.33 14.94 2.51
C LYS A 121 -0.04 14.23 2.96
N THR A 122 0.14 14.04 4.26
CA THR A 122 1.24 13.24 4.82
C THR A 122 1.18 11.84 4.25
N LEU A 123 0.01 11.22 4.26
CA LEU A 123 -0.14 9.84 3.79
C LEU A 123 0.26 9.70 2.32
N THR A 124 -0.17 10.62 1.45
CA THR A 124 0.24 10.66 0.05
C THR A 124 1.74 10.86 -0.11
N THR A 125 2.35 11.69 0.73
CA THR A 125 3.81 11.88 0.75
C THR A 125 4.53 10.58 1.09
N LEU A 126 4.05 9.84 2.10
CA LEU A 126 4.61 8.54 2.47
C LEU A 126 4.47 7.50 1.36
N GLN A 127 3.33 7.48 0.66
CA GLN A 127 3.11 6.61 -0.50
C GLN A 127 4.12 6.91 -1.62
N SER A 128 4.29 8.20 -1.95
CA SER A 128 5.25 8.64 -2.97
C SER A 128 6.69 8.27 -2.62
N GLN A 129 7.09 8.44 -1.35
CA GLN A 129 8.41 8.03 -0.88
C GLN A 129 8.63 6.52 -1.04
N LEU A 130 7.64 5.69 -0.65
CA LEU A 130 7.72 4.24 -0.81
C LEU A 130 7.82 3.79 -2.26
N ASP A 131 7.10 4.44 -3.18
CA ASP A 131 7.20 4.16 -4.61
C ASP A 131 8.56 4.56 -5.18
N GLY A 132 9.12 5.70 -4.73
CA GLY A 132 10.48 6.13 -5.08
C GLY A 132 11.55 5.13 -4.60
N ILE A 133 11.44 4.64 -3.37
CA ILE A 133 12.35 3.62 -2.82
C ILE A 133 12.26 2.33 -3.63
N ARG A 134 11.04 1.86 -3.94
CA ARG A 134 10.83 0.67 -4.75
C ARG A 134 11.51 0.80 -6.12
N ALA A 135 11.34 1.95 -6.78
CA ALA A 135 11.92 2.19 -8.09
C ALA A 135 13.46 2.16 -8.06
N LYS A 136 14.08 2.65 -6.98
CA LYS A 136 15.54 2.55 -6.78
C LYS A 136 15.98 1.09 -6.63
N LEU A 137 15.32 0.34 -5.74
CA LEU A 137 15.67 -1.07 -5.48
C LEU A 137 15.41 -2.02 -6.65
N SER A 138 14.58 -1.62 -7.62
CA SER A 138 14.34 -2.39 -8.85
C SER A 138 15.32 -2.09 -10.00
N LYS A 139 16.15 -1.05 -9.86
CA LYS A 139 17.08 -0.59 -10.91
C LYS A 139 18.52 -1.06 -10.71
N GLY A 140 18.93 -1.39 -9.49
CA GLY A 140 20.12 -2.19 -9.19
C GLY A 140 19.73 -3.62 -8.85
#